data_AF-A0A450WYG9-F1
#
_entry.id   AF-A0A450WYG9-F1
#
_cell.length_a   1.000
_cell.length_b   1.000
_cell.length_c   1.000
_cell.angle_alpha   90.00
_cell.angle_beta   90.00
_cell.angle_gamma   90.00
#
_symmetry.space_group_name_H-M   'P 1'
#
loop_
_entity.id
_entity.type
_entity.pdbx_description
1 polymer ?
#
loop_
_entity_poly.entity_id
_entity_poly.type
_entity_poly.pdbx_seq_one_letter_code
_entity_poly.pdbx_strand_id
1 'polypeptide(L)' 'MSAITFDTLKFTKRLTRAGASPELAEATAEAFREASGEAELANKADLRELEYRLTIRMGAMFITNIVALSALYKLFG' A
#
# COMPACT_ATOMS: atom_id res chain seq x y z
N MET A 1 -3.50 8.44 -7.21
CA MET A 1 -4.20 7.23 -6.71
C MET A 1 -4.57 6.34 -7.89
N SER A 2 -3.93 5.19 -8.04
CA SER A 2 -4.46 4.12 -8.89
C SER A 2 -5.47 3.36 -8.05
N ALA A 3 -6.73 3.79 -8.05
CA ALA A 3 -7.78 3.09 -7.32
C ALA A 3 -7.94 1.68 -7.92
N ILE A 4 -7.83 0.65 -7.10
CA ILE A 4 -8.23 -0.70 -7.51
C ILE A 4 -9.76 -0.65 -7.62
N THR A 5 -10.29 -0.56 -8.84
CA THR A 5 -11.73 -0.47 -9.06
C THR A 5 -12.36 -1.85 -8.87
N PHE A 6 -13.33 -1.94 -7.96
CA PHE A 6 -14.16 -3.13 -7.84
C PHE A 6 -15.20 -3.15 -8.96
N ASP A 7 -15.12 -4.15 -9.85
CA ASP A 7 -16.07 -4.33 -10.96
C ASP A 7 -17.31 -5.09 -10.48
N THR A 8 -18.29 -4.33 -9.97
CA THR A 8 -19.57 -4.84 -9.47
C THR A 8 -20.29 -5.72 -10.49
N LEU A 9 -20.24 -5.37 -11.78
CA LEU A 9 -20.94 -6.10 -12.85
C LEU A 9 -20.30 -7.46 -13.14
N LYS A 10 -18.96 -7.51 -13.18
CA LYS A 10 -18.24 -8.78 -13.35
C LYS A 10 -18.43 -9.70 -12.14
N PHE A 11 -18.52 -9.12 -10.94
CA PHE A 11 -18.74 -9.85 -9.70
C PHE A 11 -20.15 -10.46 -9.64
N THR A 12 -21.20 -9.68 -9.89
CA THR A 12 -22.60 -10.17 -9.99
C THR A 12 -22.71 -11.29 -11.02
N LYS A 13 -22.19 -11.09 -12.25
CA LYS A 13 -22.21 -12.12 -13.30
C LYS A 13 -21.56 -13.44 -12.87
N ARG A 14 -20.47 -13.38 -12.11
CA ARG A 14 -19.82 -14.58 -11.55
C ARG A 14 -20.71 -15.29 -10.54
N LEU A 15 -21.32 -14.55 -9.62
CA LEU A 15 -22.23 -15.11 -8.61
C LEU A 15 -23.46 -15.76 -9.27
N THR A 16 -24.08 -15.08 -10.23
CA THR A 16 -25.22 -15.64 -10.97
C THR A 16 -24.83 -16.90 -11.75
N ARG A 17 -23.67 -16.91 -12.42
CA ARG A 17 -23.16 -18.11 -13.11
C ARG A 17 -22.86 -19.26 -12.14
N ALA A 18 -22.56 -18.96 -10.88
CA ALA A 18 -22.37 -19.96 -9.82
C ALA A 18 -23.69 -20.44 -9.18
N GLY A 19 -24.84 -19.91 -9.62
CA GLY A 19 -26.16 -20.32 -9.15
C GLY A 19 -26.78 -19.41 -8.09
N ALA A 20 -26.17 -18.27 -7.77
CA ALA A 20 -26.82 -17.25 -6.94
C ALA A 20 -28.00 -16.61 -7.69
N SER A 21 -29.08 -16.28 -6.99
CA SER A 21 -30.15 -15.47 -7.59
C SER A 21 -29.60 -14.08 -7.97
N PRO A 22 -30.19 -13.41 -8.98
CA PRO A 22 -29.79 -12.05 -9.34
C PRO A 22 -29.79 -11.09 -8.14
N GLU A 23 -30.81 -11.17 -7.29
CA GLU A 23 -31.00 -10.30 -6.13
C GLU A 23 -29.90 -10.54 -5.09
N LEU A 24 -29.55 -11.81 -4.82
CA LEU A 24 -28.46 -12.14 -3.90
C LEU A 24 -27.10 -11.73 -4.47
N ALA A 25 -26.90 -11.91 -5.78
CA ALA A 25 -25.67 -11.52 -6.45
C ALA A 25 -25.45 -10.01 -6.35
N GLU A 26 -26.50 -9.21 -6.57
CA GLU A 26 -26.47 -7.75 -6.46
C GLU A 26 -26.23 -7.30 -5.02
N ALA A 27 -27.00 -7.82 -4.06
CA ALA A 27 -26.85 -7.49 -2.64
C ALA A 27 -25.44 -7.81 -2.12
N THR A 28 -24.87 -8.95 -2.53
CA THR A 28 -23.50 -9.34 -2.15
C THR A 28 -22.46 -8.42 -2.78
N ALA A 29 -22.64 -8.05 -4.05
CA ALA A 29 -21.72 -7.15 -4.75
C ALA A 29 -21.73 -5.75 -4.13
N GLU A 30 -22.90 -5.26 -3.72
CA GLU A 30 -23.06 -3.97 -3.08
C GLU A 30 -22.42 -3.95 -1.68
N ALA A 31 -22.75 -4.94 -0.84
CA ALA A 31 -22.14 -5.08 0.49
C ALA A 31 -20.62 -5.22 0.42
N PHE A 32 -20.10 -5.98 -0.56
CA PHE A 32 -18.66 -6.11 -0.75
C PHE A 32 -18.03 -4.79 -1.21
N ARG A 33 -18.66 -4.06 -2.14
CA ARG A 33 -18.17 -2.75 -2.58
C ARG A 33 -18.10 -1.75 -1.43
N GLU A 34 -19.10 -1.73 -0.57
CA GLU A 34 -19.15 -0.88 0.61
C GLU A 34 -18.02 -1.25 1.58
N ALA A 35 -17.90 -2.53 1.95
CA ALA A 35 -16.84 -3.01 2.85
C ALA A 35 -15.41 -2.85 2.29
N SER A 36 -15.24 -2.95 0.97
CA SER A 36 -13.93 -2.81 0.31
C SER A 36 -13.56 -1.37 -0.03
N GLY A 37 -14.55 -0.47 -0.15
CA GLY A 37 -14.35 0.96 -0.36
C GLY A 37 -13.76 1.68 0.86
N GLU A 38 -13.89 1.11 2.06
CA GLU A 38 -13.31 1.63 3.30
C GLU A 38 -11.82 1.29 3.47
N ALA A 39 -11.27 0.40 2.66
CA ALA A 39 -9.85 0.07 2.72
C ALA A 39 -9.03 1.15 1.97
N GLU A 40 -8.48 2.13 2.70
CA GLU A 40 -7.38 2.95 2.21
C GLU A 40 -6.13 2.07 2.00
N LEU A 41 -6.08 1.38 0.87
CA LEU A 41 -4.95 0.55 0.50
C LEU A 41 -3.78 1.44 0.08
N ALA A 42 -2.65 1.33 0.79
CA ALA A 42 -1.40 1.93 0.35
C ALA A 42 -1.07 1.45 -1.08
N ASN A 43 -0.92 2.40 -1.99
CA ASN A 43 -0.66 2.10 -3.38
C ASN A 43 0.86 1.92 -3.61
N LYS A 44 1.24 1.40 -4.78
CA LYS A 44 2.65 1.16 -5.11
C LYS A 44 3.52 2.43 -5.07
N ALA A 45 2.94 3.60 -5.34
CA ALA A 45 3.65 4.87 -5.26
C ALA A 45 3.91 5.25 -3.80
N ASP A 46 2.94 5.05 -2.90
CA ASP A 46 3.10 5.32 -1.46
C ASP A 46 4.23 4.45 -0.86
N LEU A 47 4.29 3.17 -1.25
CA LEU A 47 5.37 2.26 -0.85
C LEU A 47 6.74 2.72 -1.39
N ARG A 48 6.78 3.19 -2.64
CA ARG A 48 8.02 3.68 -3.26
C ARG A 48 8.49 4.98 -2.60
N GLU A 49 7.58 5.87 -2.26
CA GLU A 49 7.90 7.07 -1.50
C GLU A 49 8.46 6.72 -0.12
N LEU A 50 7.86 5.75 0.56
CA LEU A 50 8.36 5.25 1.84
C LEU A 50 9.77 4.66 1.71
N GLU A 51 10.02 3.85 0.68
CA GLU A 51 11.34 3.27 0.37
C GLU A 51 12.40 4.37 0.15
N TYR A 52 12.09 5.40 -0.64
CA TYR A 52 13.01 6.52 -0.85
C TYR A 52 13.29 7.27 0.45
N ARG A 53 12.26 7.58 1.24
CA ARG A 53 12.42 8.28 2.53
C ARG A 53 13.28 7.48 3.49
N LEU A 54 13.08 6.17 3.57
CA LEU A 54 13.89 5.29 4.41
C LEU A 54 15.34 5.24 3.93
N THR A 55 15.56 5.07 2.62
CA THR A 55 16.90 5.03 2.01
C THR A 55 17.68 6.31 2.29
N ILE A 56 17.06 7.48 2.06
CA ILE A 56 17.69 8.78 2.30
C ILE A 56 18.01 8.96 3.78
N ARG A 57 17.05 8.65 4.67
CA ARG A 57 17.23 8.81 6.12
C ARG A 57 18.32 7.90 6.67
N MET A 58 18.37 6.64 6.24
CA MET A 58 19.41 5.70 6.63
C MET A 58 20.78 6.13 6.09
N GLY A 59 20.85 6.53 4.82
CA GLY A 59 22.08 7.05 4.22
C GLY A 59 22.64 8.25 4.99
N ALA A 60 21.77 9.21 5.34
CA ALA A 60 22.16 10.36 6.16
C ALA A 60 22.68 9.94 7.53
N MET A 61 21.97 9.04 8.24
CA MET A 61 22.41 8.54 9.55
C MET A 61 23.78 7.84 9.49
N PHE A 62 24.04 7.04 8.45
CA PHE A 62 25.34 6.38 8.29
C PHE A 62 26.46 7.39 8.05
N ILE A 63 26.26 8.36 7.14
CA ILE A 63 27.25 9.41 6.86
C ILE A 63 27.54 10.22 8.13
N THR A 64 26.51 10.62 8.89
CA THR A 64 26.69 11.37 10.13
C THR A 64 27.54 10.60 11.14
N ASN A 65 27.28 9.31 11.34
CA ASN A 65 28.06 8.49 12.26
C ASN A 65 29.52 8.32 11.80
N ILE A 66 29.76 8.09 10.50
CA ILE A 66 31.10 7.95 9.95
C ILE A 66 31.91 9.25 10.14
N VAL A 67 31.30 10.40 9.87
CA VAL A 67 31.95 11.71 10.05
C VAL A 67 32.27 11.97 11.51
N ALA A 68 31.31 11.69 12.42
CA ALA A 68 31.52 11.86 13.86
C ALA A 68 32.65 10.97 14.39
N LEU A 69 32.66 9.69 14.02
CA LEU A 69 33.73 8.76 14.42
C LEU A 69 35.09 9.14 13.83
N SER A 70 35.12 9.61 12.58
CA SER A 70 36.36 10.06 11.93
C SER A 70 36.96 11.29 12.60
N ALA A 71 36.11 12.24 13.02
CA ALA A 71 36.54 13.41 13.77
C ALA A 71 37.06 13.01 15.16
N LEU A 72 36.36 12.09 15.85
CA LEU A 72 36.78 11.56 17.14
C LEU A 72 38.16 10.89 17.04
N TYR A 73 38.37 10.02 16.05
CA TYR A 73 39.65 9.36 15.83
C TYR A 73 40.80 10.37 15.63
N LYS A 74 40.57 11.45 14.87
CA LYS A 74 41.58 12.50 14.67
C LYS A 74 41.89 13.33 15.91
N LEU A 75 40.96 13.41 16.87
CA LEU A 75 41.14 14.18 18.11
C LEU A 75 41.86 13.38 19.20
N PHE A 76 41.72 12.05 19.19
CA PHE A 76 42.21 11.17 20.26
C PHE A 76 43.29 10.16 19.82
N GLY A 77 43.66 10.13 18.53
CA GLY A 77 44.68 9.25 17.96
C GLY A 77 45.86 9.99 17.33
#